data_AF-A0A804NMR0-F1
#
_entry.id   AF-A0A804NMR0-F1
#
_cell.length_a   1.000
_cell.length_b   1.000
_cell.length_c   1.000
_cell.angle_alpha   90.00
_cell.angle_beta   90.00
_cell.angle_gamma   90.00
#
_symmetry.space_group_name_H-M   'P 1'
#
loop_
_entity.id
_entity.type
_entity.pdbx_description
1 polymer ?
#
loop_
_entity_poly.entity_id
_entity_poly.type
_entity_poly.pdbx_seq_one_letter_code
_entity_poly.pdbx_strand_id
1 'polypeptide(L)'
;MFCNGKKTGYAVRRQATDDDLAVMETLRAVSMGAGVLPGRAAPSSAPDAAAAAAADDEVPYMRGCFDHFVGSRDSESLYMIAPQGGGTGPELAVFFVRL
;
A
#
# COMPACT_ATOMS: atom_id res chain seq x y z
N MET A 1 6.44 -2.44 13.10
CA MET A 1 5.39 -1.49 12.69
C MET A 1 4.63 -1.04 13.93
N PHE A 2 4.64 0.27 14.14
CA PHE A 2 3.79 0.92 15.12
C PHE A 2 2.85 1.86 14.37
N CYS A 3 1.55 1.81 14.66
CA CYS A 3 0.55 2.73 14.14
C CYS A 3 -0.04 3.49 15.32
N ASN A 4 0.04 4.82 15.33
CA ASN A 4 -0.46 5.66 16.42
C ASN A 4 0.04 5.21 17.81
N GLY A 5 1.34 4.90 17.91
CA GLY A 5 1.98 4.44 19.14
C GLY A 5 1.71 2.98 19.54
N LYS A 6 0.87 2.24 18.81
CA LYS A 6 0.55 0.83 19.09
C LYS A 6 1.33 -0.12 18.18
N LYS A 7 1.90 -1.19 18.75
CA LYS A 7 2.60 -2.22 17.97
C LYS A 7 1.58 -3.02 17.15
N THR A 8 1.71 -2.98 15.82
CA THR A 8 0.78 -3.63 14.88
C THR A 8 1.42 -4.73 14.04
N GLY A 9 2.76 -4.83 14.01
CA GLY A 9 3.43 -5.89 13.25
C GLY A 9 4.91 -5.62 12.99
N TYR A 10 5.45 -6.22 11.93
CA TYR A 10 6.80 -6.02 11.42
C TYR A 10 6.79 -6.09 9.90
N ALA A 11 7.79 -5.48 9.24
CA ALA A 11 7.94 -5.54 7.81
C ALA A 11 8.94 -6.65 7.45
N VAL A 12 8.67 -7.40 6.39
CA VAL A 12 9.55 -8.46 5.88
C VAL A 12 9.85 -8.19 4.42
N ARG A 13 11.12 -8.32 4.04
CA ARG A 13 11.49 -8.33 2.63
C ARG A 13 11.08 -9.67 2.04
N ARG A 14 10.18 -9.65 1.04
CA ARG A 14 9.77 -10.84 0.27
C ARG A 14 9.90 -10.58 -1.23
N GLN A 15 9.90 -11.65 -2.01
CA GLN A 15 9.72 -11.53 -3.46
C GLN A 15 8.26 -11.17 -3.76
N ALA A 16 8.07 -10.41 -4.84
CA ALA A 16 6.74 -10.07 -5.34
C ALA A 16 6.07 -11.34 -5.89
N THR A 17 4.80 -11.56 -5.53
CA THR A 17 3.95 -12.61 -6.09
C THR A 17 3.26 -12.12 -7.36
N ASP A 18 2.61 -13.03 -8.08
CA ASP A 18 1.82 -12.67 -9.28
C ASP A 18 0.71 -11.66 -8.96
N ASP A 19 0.13 -11.73 -7.76
CA ASP A 19 -0.89 -10.78 -7.31
C ASP A 19 -0.29 -9.39 -7.04
N ASP A 20 0.90 -9.32 -6.43
CA ASP A 20 1.60 -8.03 -6.24
C ASP A 20 1.88 -7.38 -7.59
N LEU A 21 2.37 -8.17 -8.57
CA LEU A 21 2.66 -7.68 -9.91
C LEU A 21 1.39 -7.22 -10.63
N ALA A 22 0.28 -7.94 -10.49
CA ALA A 22 -1.01 -7.55 -11.07
C ALA A 22 -1.54 -6.23 -10.48
N VAL A 23 -1.40 -6.03 -9.17
CA VAL A 23 -1.73 -4.75 -8.50
C VAL A 23 -0.86 -3.63 -9.05
N MET A 24 0.45 -3.85 -9.18
CA MET A 24 1.38 -2.84 -9.69
C MET A 24 1.09 -2.46 -11.16
N GLU A 25 0.73 -3.43 -12.01
CA GLU A 25 0.34 -3.17 -13.40
C GLU A 25 -0.99 -2.42 -13.48
N THR A 26 -1.98 -2.79 -12.66
CA THR A 26 -3.28 -2.10 -12.60
C THR A 26 -3.10 -0.64 -12.19
N LEU A 27 -2.21 -0.38 -11.24
CA LEU A 27 -1.93 0.97 -10.76
C LEU A 27 -0.98 1.74 -11.68
N ARG A 28 -0.46 1.17 -12.76
CA ARG A 28 0.59 1.79 -13.59
C ARG A 28 0.26 3.19 -14.08
N ALA A 29 -1.01 3.46 -14.42
CA ALA A 29 -1.48 4.77 -14.87
C ALA A 29 -1.83 5.75 -13.74
N VAL A 30 -1.87 5.28 -12.48
CA VAL A 30 -2.15 6.11 -11.30
C VAL A 30 -0.84 6.76 -10.86
N SER A 31 -0.79 8.09 -10.76
CA SER A 31 0.40 8.79 -10.27
C SER A 31 0.40 8.92 -8.74
N MET A 32 -0.73 9.32 -8.17
CA MET A 32 -0.95 9.52 -6.73
C MET A 32 -2.44 9.28 -6.39
N GLY A 33 -2.74 8.99 -5.12
CA GLY A 33 -4.09 8.84 -4.59
C GLY A 33 -4.25 7.60 -3.71
N ALA A 34 -5.45 7.42 -3.17
CA ALA A 34 -5.85 6.21 -2.45
C ALA A 34 -7.18 5.71 -3.00
N GLY A 35 -7.40 4.42 -2.92
CA GLY A 35 -8.63 3.80 -3.40
C GLY A 35 -8.68 2.33 -3.07
N VAL A 36 -9.66 1.64 -3.66
CA VAL A 36 -9.85 0.21 -3.52
C VAL A 36 -9.79 -0.40 -4.91
N LEU A 37 -8.93 -1.40 -5.08
CA LEU A 37 -8.93 -2.22 -6.29
C LEU A 37 -9.98 -3.32 -6.14
N PRO A 38 -10.80 -3.56 -7.18
CA PRO A 38 -11.72 -4.67 -7.16
C PRO A 38 -10.94 -5.98 -7.07
N GLY A 39 -11.43 -6.88 -6.24
CA GLY A 39 -10.89 -8.22 -6.12
C GLY A 39 -10.86 -8.94 -7.46
N ARG A 40 -9.77 -9.67 -7.72
CA ARG A 40 -9.62 -10.43 -8.95
C ARG A 40 -10.59 -11.61 -8.88
N ALA A 41 -11.77 -11.47 -9.46
CA ALA A 41 -12.70 -12.58 -9.62
C ALA A 41 -11.97 -13.71 -10.36
N ALA A 42 -11.79 -14.85 -9.68
CA ALA A 42 -11.55 -16.10 -10.38
C ALA A 42 -12.69 -16.30 -11.39
N PRO A 43 -12.47 -16.94 -12.56
CA PRO A 43 -13.56 -17.28 -13.47
C PRO A 43 -14.41 -18.40 -12.84
N SER A 44 -15.20 -18.08 -11.82
CA SER A 44 -16.24 -18.94 -11.30
C SER A 44 -17.52 -18.69 -12.09
N SER A 45 -17.92 -19.71 -12.82
CA SER A 45 -19.13 -19.77 -13.60
C SER A 45 -20.35 -19.87 -12.67
N ALA A 46 -20.82 -18.76 -12.10
CA ALA A 46 -22.19 -18.65 -11.56
C ALA A 46 -22.58 -17.18 -11.34
N PRO A 47 -23.71 -16.70 -11.91
CA PRO A 47 -24.11 -15.29 -11.85
C PRO A 47 -24.62 -14.82 -10.48
N ASP A 48 -24.92 -15.73 -9.53
CA ASP A 48 -25.66 -15.39 -8.30
C ASP A 48 -24.81 -15.40 -7.00
N ALA A 49 -23.50 -15.67 -7.08
CA ALA A 49 -22.58 -15.65 -5.92
C ALA A 49 -21.65 -14.42 -5.89
N ALA A 50 -21.65 -13.61 -6.95
CA ALA A 50 -20.69 -12.53 -7.17
C ALA A 50 -20.82 -11.35 -6.17
N ALA A 51 -22.00 -11.15 -5.57
CA ALA A 51 -22.24 -10.02 -4.67
C ALA A 51 -21.73 -10.25 -3.23
N ALA A 52 -21.57 -11.50 -2.80
CA ALA A 52 -21.18 -11.84 -1.42
C ALA A 52 -19.66 -12.11 -1.27
N ALA A 53 -18.99 -12.58 -2.34
CA ALA A 53 -17.54 -12.79 -2.35
C ALA A 53 -16.74 -11.52 -2.71
N ALA A 54 -17.37 -10.54 -3.38
CA ALA A 54 -16.69 -9.31 -3.81
C ALA A 54 -16.16 -8.44 -2.65
N ALA A 55 -16.73 -8.55 -1.44
CA ALA A 55 -16.30 -7.75 -0.30
C ALA A 55 -15.02 -8.27 0.38
N ASP A 56 -14.67 -9.56 0.21
CA ASP A 56 -13.50 -10.18 0.84
C ASP A 56 -12.23 -10.10 -0.02
N ASP A 57 -12.36 -9.71 -1.29
CA ASP A 57 -11.24 -9.61 -2.24
C ASP A 57 -10.85 -8.15 -2.57
N GLU A 58 -11.46 -7.15 -1.93
CA GLU A 58 -11.13 -5.75 -2.14
C GLU A 58 -9.74 -5.39 -1.58
N VAL A 59 -8.85 -4.88 -2.43
CA VAL A 59 -7.48 -4.50 -2.03
C VAL A 59 -7.38 -2.98 -1.92
N PRO A 60 -7.40 -2.41 -0.70
CA PRO A 60 -7.15 -0.99 -0.53
C PRO A 60 -5.71 -0.66 -0.88
N TYR A 61 -5.51 0.43 -1.62
CA TYR A 61 -4.19 0.90 -2.02
C TYR A 61 -4.02 2.38 -1.74
N MET A 62 -2.76 2.78 -1.59
CA MET A 62 -2.34 4.17 -1.54
C MET A 62 -1.06 4.31 -2.36
N ARG A 63 -1.04 5.29 -3.26
CA ARG A 63 0.09 5.63 -4.12
C ARG A 63 0.43 7.09 -3.94
N GLY A 64 1.71 7.39 -3.81
CA GLY A 64 2.19 8.75 -3.60
C GLY A 64 3.67 8.85 -3.90
N CYS A 65 4.17 10.07 -4.00
CA CYS A 65 5.61 10.33 -3.99
C CYS A 65 6.11 10.33 -2.54
N PHE A 66 7.31 9.80 -2.31
CA PHE A 66 7.91 9.76 -0.99
C PHE A 66 9.31 10.35 -1.03
N ASP A 67 9.63 11.17 -0.03
CA ASP A 67 11.01 11.49 0.31
C ASP A 67 11.61 10.34 1.12
N HIS A 68 12.68 9.74 0.61
CA HIS A 68 13.40 8.66 1.25
C HIS A 68 14.64 9.18 1.95
N PHE A 69 14.71 8.96 3.27
CA PHE A 69 15.83 9.35 4.10
C PHE A 69 16.45 8.12 4.77
N VAL A 70 17.73 7.89 4.51
CA VAL A 70 18.50 6.81 5.17
C VAL A 70 19.20 7.40 6.39
N GLY A 71 18.75 7.04 7.59
CA GLY A 71 19.30 7.55 8.84
C GLY A 71 20.58 6.83 9.26
N SER A 72 20.63 5.52 9.08
CA SER A 72 21.81 4.69 9.39
C SER A 72 21.81 3.41 8.55
N ARG A 73 22.79 2.52 8.77
CA ARG A 73 22.79 1.18 8.15
C ARG A 73 21.50 0.41 8.43
N ASP A 74 20.93 0.63 9.61
CA ASP A 74 19.82 -0.16 10.12
C ASP A 74 18.52 0.65 10.20
N SER A 75 18.50 1.90 9.72
CA SER A 75 17.29 2.75 9.76
C SER A 75 17.06 3.59 8.50
N GLU A 76 15.81 3.61 8.05
CA GLU A 76 15.35 4.43 6.92
C GLU A 76 13.91 4.93 7.15
N SER A 77 13.60 6.09 6.59
CA SER A 77 12.31 6.77 6.68
C SER A 77 11.78 7.09 5.29
N LEU A 78 10.47 6.91 5.09
CA LEU A 78 9.74 7.37 3.91
C LEU A 78 8.69 8.39 4.34
N TYR A 79 8.73 9.60 3.80
CA TYR A 79 7.77 10.65 4.07
C TYR A 79 6.93 10.91 2.82
N MET A 80 5.61 10.69 2.90
CA MET A 80 4.72 10.94 1.78
C MET A 80 4.64 12.45 1.50
N ILE A 81 4.87 12.81 0.24
CA ILE A 81 4.81 14.18 -0.26
C ILE A 81 3.37 14.48 -0.67
N ALA A 82 2.77 15.50 -0.06
CA ALA A 82 1.42 15.94 -0.42
C ALA A 82 1.42 16.58 -1.83
N PRO A 83 0.48 16.23 -2.72
CA PRO A 83 0.48 16.71 -4.11
C PRO A 83 0.36 18.23 -4.25
N GLN A 84 -0.25 18.91 -3.28
CA GLN A 84 -0.58 20.33 -3.34
C GLN A 84 0.39 21.22 -2.53
N GLY A 85 1.46 20.66 -1.95
CA GLY A 85 2.52 21.43 -1.28
C GLY A 85 2.07 22.32 -0.11
N GLY A 86 0.86 22.13 0.44
CA GLY A 86 0.21 23.07 1.35
C GLY A 86 0.00 22.61 2.79
N GLY A 87 0.46 21.41 3.16
CA GLY A 87 0.35 20.89 4.53
C GLY A 87 1.62 21.11 5.35
N THR A 88 1.48 21.37 6.66
CA THR A 88 2.60 21.55 7.60
C THR A 88 3.35 20.25 7.95
N GLY A 89 3.24 19.20 7.12
CA GLY A 89 3.89 17.91 7.36
C GLY A 89 3.44 16.80 6.40
N PRO A 90 4.12 15.63 6.42
CA PRO A 90 3.77 14.49 5.59
C PRO A 90 2.47 13.82 6.07
N GLU A 91 1.59 13.46 5.13
CA GLU A 91 0.31 12.78 5.44
C GLU A 91 0.53 11.37 6.01
N LEU A 92 1.64 10.73 5.60
CA LEU A 92 2.09 9.45 6.09
C LEU A 92 3.62 9.45 6.22
N ALA A 93 4.11 8.97 7.35
CA ALA A 93 5.52 8.68 7.56
C ALA A 93 5.70 7.21 7.93
N VAL A 94 6.59 6.50 7.23
CA VAL A 94 6.94 5.10 7.51
C VAL A 94 8.39 5.03 7.93
N PHE A 95 8.64 4.49 9.12
CA PHE A 95 9.99 4.30 9.64
C PHE A 95 10.31 2.82 9.74
N PHE A 96 11.40 2.42 9.09
CA PHE A 96 11.94 1.08 9.15
C PHE A 96 13.18 1.07 10.05
N VAL A 97 13.18 0.14 11.01
CA VAL A 97 14.35 -0.22 11.81
C VAL A 97 14.60 -1.70 11.58
N ARG A 98 15.80 -2.03 11.12
CA ARG A 98 16.31 -3.40 11.08
C ARG A 98 16.85 -3.71 12.49
N LEU A 99 16.21 -4.66 13.17
CA LEU A 99 16.63 -5.17 14.47
C LEU A 99 17.40 -6.48 14.28
#